data_AF-A0A952FWC0-F1
#
_entry.id   AF-A0A952FWC0-F1
#
_cell.length_a   1.000
_cell.length_b   1.000
_cell.length_c   1.000
_cell.angle_alpha   90.00
_cell.angle_beta   90.00
_cell.angle_gamma   90.00
#
_symmetry.space_group_name_H-M   'P 1'
#
loop_
_entity.id
_entity.type
_entity.pdbx_description
1 polymer ?
#
loop_
_entity_poly.entity_id
_entity_poly.type
_entity_poly.pdbx_seq_one_letter_code
_entity_poly.pdbx_strand_id
1 'polypeptide(L)' 'TENKRWGNFDADLNTMALVNKVNRSDLWRDVAKQYGIAAPASDSRGLEKFFDGKVFDPSNPDAYLNSLAIKKLS' A
#
# COMPACT_ATOMS: atom_id res chain seq x y z
N THR A 1 -4.05 -4.63 0.93
CA THR A 1 -3.50 -5.90 0.39
C THR A 1 -3.56 -7.03 1.41
N GLU A 2 -2.86 -6.96 2.55
CA GLU A 2 -2.87 -8.07 3.54
C GLU A 2 -4.27 -8.43 4.10
N ASN A 3 -5.18 -7.46 4.31
CA ASN A 3 -6.55 -7.78 4.72
C ASN A 3 -7.30 -8.63 3.67
N LYS A 4 -7.00 -8.47 2.37
CA LYS A 4 -7.55 -9.34 1.32
C LYS A 4 -6.90 -10.73 1.37
N ARG A 5 -5.58 -10.81 1.59
CA ARG A 5 -4.83 -12.08 1.73
C ARG A 5 -5.49 -13.00 2.75
N TRP A 6 -5.91 -12.45 3.88
CA TRP A 6 -6.55 -13.19 4.97
C TRP A 6 -8.08 -13.23 4.90
N GLY A 7 -8.67 -12.61 3.88
CA GLY A 7 -10.12 -12.50 3.65
C GLY A 7 -10.87 -11.80 4.78
N ASN A 8 -10.25 -10.79 5.38
CA ASN A 8 -10.92 -9.79 6.21
C ASN A 8 -11.68 -8.76 5.37
N PHE A 9 -11.22 -8.54 4.12
CA PHE A 9 -11.89 -7.76 3.10
C PHE A 9 -12.13 -8.60 1.86
N ASP A 10 -13.17 -8.24 1.11
CA ASP A 10 -13.49 -8.86 -0.17
C ASP A 10 -12.32 -8.73 -1.16
N ALA A 11 -12.11 -9.79 -1.95
CA ALA A 11 -11.00 -9.87 -2.89
C ALA A 11 -11.06 -8.78 -3.97
N ASP A 12 -12.26 -8.40 -4.37
CA ASP A 12 -12.55 -7.40 -5.40
C ASP A 12 -12.63 -5.95 -4.87
N LEU A 13 -12.50 -5.74 -3.55
CA LEU A 13 -12.54 -4.40 -2.94
C LEU A 13 -11.56 -3.45 -3.66
N ASN A 14 -12.05 -2.33 -4.19
CA ASN A 14 -11.19 -1.31 -4.80
C ASN A 14 -10.38 -0.56 -3.72
N THR A 15 -9.25 -1.16 -3.33
CA THR A 15 -8.39 -0.64 -2.26
C THR A 15 -7.77 0.69 -2.63
N MET A 16 -7.45 0.91 -3.91
CA MET A 16 -6.89 2.18 -4.39
C MET A 16 -7.90 3.32 -4.18
N ALA A 17 -9.16 3.11 -4.56
CA ALA A 17 -10.20 4.12 -4.34
C ALA A 17 -10.42 4.41 -2.85
N LEU A 18 -10.40 3.39 -1.99
CA LEU A 18 -10.54 3.57 -0.54
C LEU A 18 -9.35 4.35 0.05
N VAL A 19 -8.12 4.02 -0.34
CA VAL A 19 -6.91 4.73 0.09
C VAL A 19 -6.96 6.18 -0.38
N ASN A 20 -7.32 6.46 -1.63
CA ASN A 20 -7.44 7.83 -2.16
C ASN A 20 -8.50 8.65 -1.44
N LYS A 21 -9.55 8.02 -0.89
CA LYS A 21 -10.58 8.69 -0.11
C LYS A 21 -10.14 9.00 1.33
N VAL A 22 -9.32 8.13 1.92
CA VAL A 22 -9.05 8.14 3.37
C VAL A 22 -7.66 8.72 3.71
N ASN A 23 -6.65 8.42 2.90
CA ASN A 23 -5.30 8.93 3.13
C ASN A 23 -5.30 10.45 2.88
N ARG A 24 -4.78 11.20 3.87
CA ARG A 24 -4.64 12.65 3.80
C ARG A 24 -3.18 13.10 3.89
N SER A 25 -2.33 12.46 3.08
CA SER A 25 -0.92 12.83 2.87
C SER A 25 -0.78 14.30 2.43
N ASP A 26 -1.78 14.84 1.73
CA ASP A 26 -1.90 16.25 1.38
C ASP A 26 -1.84 17.16 2.61
N LEU A 27 -2.61 16.86 3.67
CA LEU A 27 -2.58 17.65 4.90
C LEU A 27 -1.21 17.58 5.59
N TRP A 28 -0.58 16.40 5.58
CA TRP A 28 0.76 16.25 6.12
C TRP A 28 1.77 17.11 5.33
N ARG A 29 1.69 17.10 3.99
CA ARG A 29 2.56 17.90 3.11
C ARG A 29 2.34 19.40 3.31
N ASP A 30 1.09 19.82 3.47
CA ASP A 30 0.74 21.22 3.72
C ASP A 30 1.36 21.73 5.02
N VAL A 31 1.30 20.94 6.09
CA VAL A 31 1.95 21.29 7.36
C VAL A 31 3.48 21.22 7.23
N ALA A 32 4.04 20.16 6.64
CA ALA A 32 5.48 20.03 6.44
C ALA A 32 6.08 21.26 5.72
N LYS A 33 5.38 21.76 4.69
CA LYS A 33 5.74 22.98 3.97
C LYS A 33 5.78 24.22 4.87
N GLN A 34 4.84 24.38 5.79
CA GLN A 34 4.82 25.52 6.75
C GLN A 34 6.03 25.54 7.67
N TYR A 35 6.60 24.37 7.98
CA TYR A 35 7.77 24.20 8.85
C TYR A 35 9.09 24.00 8.07
N GLY A 36 9.08 24.17 6.74
CA GLY A 36 10.29 23.99 5.92
C GLY A 36 10.80 22.55 5.87
N ILE A 37 9.97 21.56 6.18
CA ILE A 37 10.32 20.14 6.14
C ILE A 37 10.18 19.63 4.70
N ALA A 38 11.25 19.02 4.18
CA ALA A 38 11.25 18.40 2.86
C ALA A 38 10.32 17.17 2.86
N ALA A 39 9.34 17.19 1.95
CA ALA A 39 8.42 16.07 1.77
C ALA A 39 9.01 14.99 0.86
N PRO A 40 8.63 13.71 1.02
CA PRO A 40 8.98 12.65 0.08
C PRO A 40 8.49 12.97 -1.35
N ALA A 41 9.24 12.56 -2.38
CA ALA A 41 8.91 12.86 -3.77
C ALA A 41 7.59 12.24 -4.26
N SER A 42 7.12 11.16 -3.62
CA SER A 42 5.85 10.51 -3.94
C SER A 42 5.19 9.99 -2.66
N ASP A 43 3.91 9.63 -2.77
CA ASP A 43 3.17 8.98 -1.68
C ASP A 43 3.48 7.48 -1.54
N SER A 44 4.24 6.92 -2.48
CA SER A 44 4.79 5.58 -2.40
C SER A 44 6.23 5.62 -1.88
N ARG A 45 6.59 4.63 -1.07
CA ARG A 45 7.98 4.34 -0.67
C ARG A 45 8.71 3.42 -1.66
N GLY A 46 8.02 2.96 -2.70
CA GLY A 46 8.57 2.06 -3.71
C GLY A 46 8.38 0.58 -3.36
N LEU A 47 9.28 -0.26 -3.87
CA LEU A 47 9.27 -1.71 -3.62
C LEU A 47 9.64 -2.00 -2.17
N GLU A 48 8.80 -2.77 -1.48
CA GLU A 48 9.05 -3.20 -0.09
C GLU A 48 9.46 -4.67 -0.07
N LYS A 49 10.59 -4.99 0.55
CA LYS A 49 11.15 -6.36 0.60
C LYS A 49 11.03 -6.95 2.01
N PHE A 50 10.38 -8.11 2.11
CA PHE A 50 10.22 -8.87 3.34
C PHE A 50 11.42 -9.78 3.60
N PHE A 51 11.57 -10.26 4.84
CA PHE A 51 12.71 -11.08 5.28
C PHE A 51 12.82 -12.42 4.52
N ASP A 52 11.69 -12.96 4.06
CA ASP A 52 11.59 -14.22 3.30
C ASP A 52 11.83 -14.02 1.79
N GLY A 53 12.25 -12.81 1.40
CA GLY A 53 12.56 -12.45 0.02
C GLY A 53 11.36 -12.05 -0.81
N LYS A 54 10.12 -12.07 -0.27
CA LYS A 54 8.95 -11.56 -0.98
C LYS A 54 9.06 -10.06 -1.19
N VAL A 55 8.59 -9.59 -2.34
CA VAL A 55 8.60 -8.17 -2.71
C VAL A 55 7.16 -7.73 -2.92
N PHE A 56 6.77 -6.68 -2.22
CA PHE A 56 5.53 -5.96 -2.44
C PHE A 56 5.80 -4.76 -3.35
N ASP A 57 5.20 -4.79 -4.54
CA ASP A 57 5.13 -3.65 -5.45
C ASP A 57 3.76 -2.97 -5.30
N PRO A 58 3.69 -1.72 -4.79
CA PRO A 58 2.44 -0.99 -4.67
C PRO A 58 1.70 -0.78 -5.99
N SER A 59 2.41 -0.81 -7.14
CA SER A 59 1.82 -0.69 -8.47
C SER A 59 1.20 -1.99 -8.98
N ASN A 60 1.58 -3.14 -8.40
CA ASN A 60 1.04 -4.45 -8.74
C ASN A 60 0.84 -5.32 -7.47
N PRO A 61 -0.14 -4.97 -6.62
CA PRO A 61 -0.39 -5.69 -5.37
C PRO A 61 -0.84 -7.14 -5.60
N ASP A 62 -1.44 -7.46 -6.75
CA ASP A 62 -1.91 -8.80 -7.08
C ASP A 62 -0.76 -9.76 -7.36
N ALA A 63 0.33 -9.29 -8.01
CA ALA A 63 1.54 -10.09 -8.16
C ALA A 63 2.14 -10.50 -6.82
N TYR A 64 2.14 -9.58 -5.84
CA TYR A 64 2.55 -9.90 -4.48
C TYR A 64 1.66 -10.98 -3.86
N LEU A 65 0.32 -10.82 -3.89
CA LEU A 65 -0.61 -11.82 -3.35
C LEU A 65 -0.44 -13.19 -4.01
N ASN A 66 -0.27 -13.23 -5.32
CA ASN A 66 -0.05 -14.47 -6.08
C ASN A 66 1.25 -15.18 -5.67
N SER A 67 2.29 -14.42 -5.29
CA SER A 67 3.58 -14.98 -4.86
C SER A 67 3.54 -15.69 -3.51
N LEU A 68 2.50 -15.49 -2.69
CA LEU A 68 2.41 -16.01 -1.33
C LEU A 68 1.87 -17.45 -1.32
N ALA A 69 2.57 -18.35 -0.63
CA ALA A 69 2.19 -19.76 -0.54
C ALA A 69 0.94 -19.98 0.33
N ILE A 70 0.78 -19.19 1.40
CA ILE A 70 -0.34 -19.28 2.33
C ILE A 70 -1.16 -17.99 2.24
N LYS A 71 -2.40 -18.14 1.76
CA LYS A 71 -3.40 -17.09 1.58
C LYS A 71 -4.80 -17.73 1.54
N LYS A 72 -5.83 -16.96 1.89
CA LYS A 72 -7.25 -17.37 1.79
C LYS A 72 -7.83 -17.15 0.40
N LEU A 73 -7.21 -16.26 -0.38
CA LEU A 73 -7.53 -16.04 -1.79
C LEU A 73 -7.27 -17.33 -2.57
N SER A 74 -8.31 -17.86 -3.21
CA SER A 74 -8.27 -19.00 -4.13
C SER A 74 -7.71 -18.61 -5.49
#